data_AF-A0A963YRD2-F1
#
_entry.id   AF-A0A963YRD2-F1
#
_cell.length_a   1.000
_cell.length_b   1.000
_cell.length_c   1.000
_cell.angle_alpha   90.00
_cell.angle_beta   90.00
_cell.angle_gamma   90.00
#
_symmetry.space_group_name_H-M   'P 1'
#
loop_
_entity.id
_entity.type
_entity.pdbx_description
1 polymer ?
#
loop_
_entity_poly.entity_id
_entity_poly.type
_entity_poly.pdbx_seq_one_letter_code
_entity_poly.pdbx_strand_id
1 'polypeptide(L)'
;MIHYQLQCHQGHAFDGWFKDSASFDDQAKAGFVSCPGCNSTEVTRALMAPSLGRGTKKFETAVPKAEAIKTDSPDNRPVAAANPSIAAIAENGLPDNVRALLQRLRSEVERSCDYVGTEFAEEARRIHYGETDPHGIYGEATATEAEALAEEGIDIGVLPWLPRSDS
;
A
#
# COMPACT_ATOMS: atom_id res chain seq x y z
N MET A 1 17.68 28.50 -0.07
CA MET A 1 17.15 27.13 0.02
C MET A 1 17.44 26.63 1.42
N ILE A 2 16.42 26.34 2.20
CA ILE A 2 16.52 25.86 3.58
C ILE A 2 15.95 24.44 3.65
N HIS A 3 16.53 23.63 4.51
CA HIS A 3 16.10 22.26 4.77
C HIS A 3 15.35 22.21 6.10
N TYR A 4 14.16 21.63 6.09
CA TYR A 4 13.38 21.37 7.30
C TYR A 4 13.10 19.89 7.48
N GLN A 5 13.27 19.43 8.72
CA GLN A 5 12.65 18.18 9.18
C GLN A 5 11.21 18.49 9.56
N LEU A 6 10.29 17.78 8.91
CA LEU A 6 8.85 17.92 9.05
C LEU A 6 8.28 16.66 9.67
N GLN A 7 7.15 16.80 10.37
CA GLN A 7 6.44 15.69 10.99
C GLN A 7 4.94 15.88 10.85
N CYS A 8 4.23 14.83 10.44
CA CYS A 8 2.77 14.83 10.40
C CYS A 8 2.15 14.45 11.75
N HIS A 9 0.84 14.62 11.91
CA HIS A 9 0.13 14.27 13.14
C HIS A 9 0.24 12.77 13.53
N GLN A 10 0.44 11.87 12.55
CA GLN A 10 0.66 10.44 12.77
C GLN A 10 2.12 10.10 13.15
N GLY A 11 2.97 11.11 13.31
CA GLY A 11 4.35 10.94 13.75
C GLY A 11 5.36 10.60 12.64
N HIS A 12 4.94 10.48 11.37
CA HIS A 12 5.87 10.26 10.26
C HIS A 12 6.77 11.48 10.06
N ALA A 13 8.08 11.29 10.20
CA ALA A 13 9.09 12.31 9.94
C ALA A 13 9.55 12.24 8.48
N PHE A 14 9.71 13.40 7.85
CA PHE A 14 10.21 13.51 6.48
C PHE A 14 10.89 14.86 6.25
N ASP A 15 11.66 14.96 5.17
CA ASP A 15 12.47 16.13 4.86
C ASP A 15 11.87 16.96 3.72
N GLY A 16 12.01 18.29 3.81
CA GLY A 16 11.52 19.23 2.80
C GLY A 16 12.49 20.37 2.54
N TRP A 17 12.66 20.72 1.27
CA TRP A 17 13.50 21.84 0.81
C TRP A 17 12.64 23.01 0.38
N PHE A 18 12.83 24.16 1.02
CA PHE A 18 12.05 25.37 0.76
C PHE A 18 12.96 26.54 0.39
N LYS A 19 12.43 27.56 -0.28
CA LYS A 19 13.20 28.76 -0.63
C LYS A 19 13.66 29.51 0.64
N ASP A 20 12.71 29.73 1.55
CA ASP A 20 12.83 30.44 2.83
C ASP A 20 11.72 29.97 3.80
N SER A 21 11.73 30.48 5.05
CA SER A 21 10.76 30.05 6.07
C SER A 21 9.33 30.50 5.77
N ALA A 22 9.16 31.69 5.17
CA ALA A 22 7.85 32.21 4.83
C ALA A 22 7.16 31.35 3.76
N SER A 23 7.94 30.90 2.76
CA SER A 23 7.46 30.00 1.71
C SER A 23 6.94 28.67 2.26
N PHE A 24 7.57 28.13 3.31
CA PHE A 24 7.06 26.95 4.00
C PHE A 24 5.73 27.24 4.70
N ASP A 25 5.66 28.33 5.48
CA ASP A 25 4.44 28.68 6.22
C ASP A 25 3.25 28.93 5.28
N ASP A 26 3.48 29.57 4.13
CA ASP A 26 2.46 29.81 3.10
C ASP A 26 2.00 28.50 2.43
N GLN A 27 2.93 27.61 2.09
CA GLN A 27 2.60 26.32 1.47
C GLN A 27 1.91 25.36 2.45
N ALA A 28 2.29 25.38 3.73
CA ALA A 28 1.64 24.58 4.77
C ALA A 28 0.21 25.08 5.04
N LYS A 29 -0.01 26.40 5.11
CA LYS A 29 -1.36 26.99 5.24
C LYS A 29 -2.23 26.72 4.01
N ALA A 30 -1.64 26.72 2.82
CA ALA A 30 -2.35 26.41 1.59
C ALA A 30 -2.56 24.90 1.38
N GLY A 31 -2.03 24.03 2.25
CA GLY A 31 -2.19 22.57 2.16
C GLY A 31 -1.38 21.92 1.03
N PHE A 32 -0.37 22.62 0.48
CA PHE A 32 0.49 22.09 -0.58
C PHE A 32 1.61 21.18 -0.07
N VAL A 33 1.82 21.12 1.24
CA VAL A 33 2.79 20.23 1.88
C VAL A 33 2.05 19.01 2.40
N SER A 34 2.27 17.85 1.79
CA SER A 34 1.66 16.58 2.21
C SER A 34 2.69 15.58 2.72
N CYS A 35 2.29 14.77 3.71
CA CYS A 35 3.10 13.68 4.22
C CYS A 35 3.15 12.52 3.21
N PRO A 36 4.34 12.00 2.81
CA PRO A 36 4.43 10.89 1.87
C PRO A 36 3.95 9.54 2.42
N GLY A 37 3.85 9.38 3.75
CA GLY A 37 3.42 8.13 4.38
C GLY A 37 1.91 8.00 4.55
N CYS A 38 1.21 9.10 4.85
CA CYS A 38 -0.23 9.09 5.13
C CYS A 38 -1.04 10.12 4.33
N ASN A 39 -0.40 10.89 3.47
CA ASN A 39 -1.00 11.93 2.63
C ASN A 39 -1.74 13.05 3.39
N SER A 40 -1.54 13.17 4.70
CA SER A 40 -2.08 14.26 5.51
C SER A 40 -1.36 15.58 5.20
N THR A 41 -2.12 16.66 5.10
CA THR A 41 -1.63 18.04 4.96
C THR A 41 -1.36 18.72 6.31
N GLU A 42 -1.66 18.02 7.42
CA GLU A 42 -1.34 18.48 8.77
C GLU A 42 0.12 18.16 9.10
N VAL A 43 1.00 19.09 8.70
CA VAL A 43 2.45 18.96 8.83
C VAL A 43 2.99 20.09 9.72
N THR A 44 3.82 19.72 10.68
CA THR A 44 4.51 20.64 11.58
C THR A 44 6.02 20.52 11.42
N ARG A 45 6.76 21.57 11.77
CA ARG A 45 8.22 21.50 11.85
C ARG A 45 8.59 20.63 13.05
N ALA A 46 9.39 19.60 12.85
CA ALA A 46 9.90 18.80 13.95
C ALA A 46 10.73 19.71 14.87
N LEU A 47 10.41 19.74 16.16
CA LEU A 47 11.27 20.44 17.12
C LEU A 47 12.63 19.75 17.14
N MET A 48 13.68 20.53 16.91
CA MET A 48 15.07 20.05 17.01
C MET A 48 15.33 19.69 18.47
N ALA A 49 15.33 18.40 18.79
CA ALA A 49 15.71 17.93 20.11
C ALA A 49 17.22 18.16 20.30
N PRO A 50 17.67 18.89 21.33
CA PRO A 50 19.09 18.89 21.70
C PRO A 50 19.50 17.45 22.01
N SER A 51 20.63 17.02 21.46
CA SER A 51 21.11 15.64 21.58
C SER A 51 21.29 15.26 23.04
N LEU A 52 20.35 14.51 23.60
CA LEU A 52 20.52 13.84 24.89
C LEU A 52 21.41 12.63 24.65
N GLY A 53 22.60 12.65 25.28
CA GLY A 53 23.59 11.59 25.15
C GLY A 53 23.02 10.20 25.46
N ARG A 54 23.52 9.20 24.72
CA ARG A 54 23.18 7.77 24.84
C ARG A 54 23.17 7.29 26.30
N GLY A 55 21.98 7.12 26.85
CA GLY A 55 21.72 6.28 28.02
C GLY A 55 21.04 5.00 27.56
N THR A 56 21.75 3.88 27.64
CA THR A 56 21.21 2.55 27.38
C THR A 56 20.11 2.22 28.39
N LYS A 57 18.84 2.28 27.96
CA LYS A 57 17.76 1.57 28.64
C LYS A 57 17.03 0.70 27.62
N LYS A 58 17.21 -0.61 27.81
CA LYS A 58 16.46 -1.67 27.14
C LYS A 58 14.97 -1.37 27.29
N PHE A 59 14.25 -1.23 26.18
CA PHE A 59 12.81 -1.41 26.18
C PHE A 59 12.56 -2.89 25.91
N GLU A 60 12.22 -3.59 26.98
CA GLU A 60 11.71 -4.96 26.93
C GLU A 60 10.38 -4.98 26.18
N THR A 61 10.31 -5.87 25.20
CA THR A 61 9.11 -6.32 24.51
C THR A 61 8.16 -6.98 25.49
N ALA A 62 6.97 -6.38 25.66
CA ALA A 62 5.83 -7.00 26.32
C ALA A 62 4.70 -7.15 25.30
N VAL A 63 4.48 -8.39 24.85
CA VAL A 63 3.29 -8.82 24.12
C VAL A 63 2.15 -8.98 25.14
N PRO A 64 0.93 -8.50 24.87
CA PRO A 64 -0.26 -9.08 25.47
C PRO A 64 -0.97 -9.97 24.46
N LYS A 65 -1.13 -11.24 24.86
CA LYS A 65 -2.01 -12.23 24.27
C LYS A 65 -3.46 -11.92 24.66
N ALA A 66 -4.33 -11.97 23.64
CA ALA A 66 -5.78 -12.19 23.58
C ALA A 66 -6.62 -12.20 24.88
N GLU A 67 -7.77 -11.51 24.84
CA GLU A 67 -9.07 -12.17 24.98
C GLU A 67 -10.23 -11.31 24.38
N ALA A 68 -11.07 -11.99 23.61
CA ALA A 68 -12.39 -11.71 23.04
C ALA A 68 -13.19 -10.44 23.40
N ILE A 69 -13.73 -9.79 22.35
CA ILE A 69 -15.05 -9.14 22.40
C ILE A 69 -15.87 -9.57 21.17
N LYS A 70 -17.14 -9.86 21.44
CA LYS A 70 -18.14 -10.53 20.61
C LYS A 70 -18.69 -9.63 19.50
N THR A 71 -19.16 -10.34 18.47
CA THR A 71 -20.12 -9.99 17.43
C THR A 71 -21.16 -8.94 17.81
N ASP A 72 -21.28 -7.91 16.97
CA ASP A 72 -22.56 -7.53 16.39
C ASP A 72 -22.34 -7.17 14.92
N SER A 73 -23.08 -7.88 14.07
CA SER A 73 -23.19 -7.64 12.63
C SER A 73 -23.78 -6.25 12.39
N PRO A 74 -23.48 -5.61 11.26
CA PRO A 74 -24.59 -5.42 10.35
C PRO A 74 -24.25 -5.78 8.91
N ASP A 75 -25.14 -6.60 8.36
CA ASP A 75 -25.77 -6.45 7.06
C ASP A 75 -24.85 -6.14 5.87
N ASN A 76 -24.48 -7.24 5.24
CA ASN A 76 -23.93 -7.36 3.90
C ASN A 76 -24.93 -6.84 2.86
N ARG A 77 -24.50 -5.94 1.97
CA ARG A 77 -25.03 -5.86 0.62
C ARG A 77 -23.89 -5.56 -0.36
N PRO A 78 -23.78 -6.30 -1.48
CA PRO A 78 -22.58 -6.30 -2.29
C PRO A 78 -22.52 -5.04 -3.14
N VAL A 79 -21.38 -4.35 -3.09
CA VAL A 79 -21.00 -3.45 -4.19
C VAL A 79 -20.34 -4.31 -5.26
N ALA A 80 -21.19 -5.06 -5.98
CA ALA A 80 -20.99 -5.21 -7.41
C ALA A 80 -21.15 -3.83 -8.03
N ALA A 81 -20.06 -3.08 -8.04
CA ALA A 81 -19.88 -1.94 -8.91
C ALA A 81 -18.51 -2.16 -9.53
N ALA A 82 -18.52 -2.51 -10.82
CA ALA A 82 -17.38 -2.29 -11.68
C ALA A 82 -16.72 -0.97 -11.26
N ASN A 83 -15.48 -1.01 -10.77
CA ASN A 83 -14.78 0.21 -10.42
C ASN A 83 -14.81 1.12 -11.65
N PRO A 84 -15.51 2.28 -11.62
CA PRO A 84 -15.50 3.22 -12.74
C PRO A 84 -14.08 3.77 -12.98
N SER A 85 -13.16 3.48 -12.06
CA SER A 85 -11.74 3.79 -12.12
C SER A 85 -10.94 2.98 -13.13
N ILE A 86 -11.47 1.92 -13.78
CA ILE A 86 -10.70 1.16 -14.80
C ILE A 86 -10.91 1.71 -16.22
N ALA A 87 -12.11 2.24 -16.52
CA ALA A 87 -12.37 2.89 -17.80
C ALA A 87 -11.78 4.31 -17.88
N ALA A 88 -11.69 5.02 -16.75
CA ALA A 88 -11.20 6.40 -16.71
C ALA A 88 -9.67 6.54 -16.90
N ILE A 89 -8.90 5.45 -16.83
CA ILE A 89 -7.44 5.44 -17.04
C ILE A 89 -7.02 5.24 -18.50
N ALA A 90 -7.97 4.96 -19.39
CA ALA A 90 -7.71 4.89 -20.82
C ALA A 90 -7.71 6.27 -21.51
N GLU A 91 -8.43 7.27 -20.95
CA GLU A 91 -8.56 8.61 -21.56
C GLU A 91 -7.56 9.65 -21.04
N ASN A 92 -7.03 9.50 -19.82
CA ASN A 92 -5.94 10.33 -19.31
C ASN A 92 -4.79 9.40 -18.94
N GLY A 93 -3.78 9.33 -19.81
CA GLY A 93 -2.66 8.41 -19.68
C GLY A 93 -2.09 8.36 -18.26
N LEU A 94 -1.79 7.14 -17.81
CA LEU A 94 -1.18 6.90 -16.51
C LEU A 94 0.10 7.73 -16.38
N PRO A 95 0.28 8.57 -15.34
CA PRO A 95 1.46 9.40 -15.22
C PRO A 95 2.71 8.51 -15.12
N ASP A 96 3.82 8.95 -15.71
CA ASP A 96 5.00 8.11 -15.95
C ASP A 96 5.57 7.47 -14.67
N ASN A 97 5.45 8.16 -13.54
CA ASN A 97 5.84 7.65 -12.23
C ASN A 97 4.99 6.44 -11.79
N VAL A 98 3.68 6.45 -12.03
CA VAL A 98 2.76 5.35 -11.71
C VAL A 98 2.99 4.17 -12.66
N ARG A 99 3.23 4.45 -13.95
CA ARG A 99 3.59 3.41 -14.92
C ARG A 99 4.90 2.71 -14.55
N ALA A 100 5.93 3.47 -14.19
CA ALA A 100 7.21 2.93 -13.76
C ALA A 100 7.09 2.11 -12.46
N LEU A 101 6.23 2.53 -11.52
CA LEU A 101 5.94 1.78 -10.30
C LEU A 101 5.30 0.42 -10.62
N LEU A 102 4.29 0.38 -11.46
CA LEU A 102 3.59 -0.85 -11.84
C LEU A 102 4.51 -1.82 -12.61
N GLN A 103 5.42 -1.31 -13.45
CA GLN A 103 6.44 -2.13 -14.11
C GLN A 103 7.43 -2.77 -13.14
N ARG A 104 7.87 -2.03 -12.11
CA ARG A 104 8.73 -2.59 -11.06
C ARG A 104 8.01 -3.65 -10.25
N LEU A 105 6.76 -3.39 -9.87
CA LEU A 105 5.94 -4.36 -9.14
C LEU A 105 5.78 -5.66 -9.95
N ARG A 106 5.48 -5.56 -11.25
CA ARG A 106 5.42 -6.72 -12.14
C ARG A 106 6.75 -7.48 -12.18
N SER A 107 7.87 -6.77 -12.29
CA SER A 107 9.20 -7.40 -12.33
C SER A 107 9.51 -8.16 -11.03
N GLU A 108 9.06 -7.62 -9.90
CA GLU A 108 9.22 -8.29 -8.61
C GLU A 108 8.33 -9.54 -8.50
N VAL A 109 7.08 -9.46 -8.97
CA VAL A 109 6.15 -10.61 -9.01
C VAL A 109 6.70 -11.70 -9.92
N GLU A 110 7.14 -11.38 -11.14
CA GLU A 110 7.73 -12.36 -12.07
C GLU A 110 9.02 -13.00 -11.52
N ARG A 111 9.70 -12.34 -10.58
CA ARG A 111 10.95 -12.83 -9.97
C ARG A 111 10.73 -13.66 -8.70
N SER A 112 9.71 -13.32 -7.92
CA SER A 112 9.46 -13.87 -6.58
C SER A 112 8.33 -14.88 -6.55
N CYS A 113 7.44 -14.87 -7.55
CA CYS A 113 6.28 -15.74 -7.64
C CYS A 113 6.38 -16.68 -8.83
N ASP A 114 5.71 -17.83 -8.75
CA ASP A 114 5.61 -18.83 -9.81
C ASP A 114 4.37 -18.58 -10.68
N TYR A 115 4.55 -18.67 -12.00
CA TYR A 115 3.46 -18.52 -12.96
C TYR A 115 2.68 -19.82 -13.13
N VAL A 116 1.41 -19.83 -12.71
CA VAL A 116 0.54 -21.02 -12.72
C VAL A 116 -0.55 -20.97 -13.80
N GLY A 117 -0.57 -19.91 -14.62
CA GLY A 117 -1.53 -19.77 -15.72
C GLY A 117 -2.98 -19.90 -15.25
N THR A 118 -3.78 -20.71 -15.93
CA THR A 118 -5.22 -20.92 -15.63
C THR A 118 -5.47 -21.77 -14.39
N GLU A 119 -4.45 -22.44 -13.84
CA GLU A 119 -4.58 -23.30 -12.64
C GLU A 119 -4.47 -22.50 -11.33
N PHE A 120 -4.45 -21.16 -11.42
CA PHE A 120 -4.32 -20.26 -10.28
C PHE A 120 -5.33 -20.55 -9.17
N ALA A 121 -6.61 -20.77 -9.53
CA ALA A 121 -7.66 -21.02 -8.57
C ALA A 121 -7.49 -22.34 -7.79
N GLU A 122 -6.91 -23.36 -8.41
CA GLU A 122 -6.67 -24.64 -7.75
C GLU A 122 -5.41 -24.60 -6.89
N GLU A 123 -4.32 -24.00 -7.40
CA GLU A 123 -3.08 -23.84 -6.63
C GLU A 123 -3.29 -22.94 -5.41
N ALA A 124 -4.05 -21.84 -5.54
CA ALA A 124 -4.37 -20.96 -4.43
C ALA A 124 -5.09 -21.70 -3.29
N ARG A 125 -6.02 -22.61 -3.62
CA ARG A 125 -6.68 -23.48 -2.64
C ARG A 125 -5.70 -24.47 -2.03
N ARG A 126 -4.85 -25.11 -2.82
CA ARG A 126 -3.84 -26.07 -2.32
C ARG A 126 -2.91 -25.41 -1.31
N ILE A 127 -2.48 -24.18 -1.56
CA ILE A 127 -1.67 -23.40 -0.62
C ILE A 127 -2.48 -23.06 0.64
N HIS A 128 -3.74 -22.65 0.51
CA HIS A 128 -4.60 -22.29 1.64
C HIS A 128 -4.91 -23.47 2.56
N TYR A 129 -5.19 -24.66 2.00
CA TYR A 129 -5.44 -25.88 2.76
C TYR A 129 -4.16 -26.60 3.22
N GLY A 130 -2.98 -26.11 2.81
CA GLY A 130 -1.68 -26.68 3.21
C GLY A 130 -1.31 -27.98 2.50
N GLU A 131 -1.85 -28.21 1.30
CA GLU A 131 -1.47 -29.35 0.44
C GLU A 131 -0.12 -29.12 -0.26
N THR A 132 0.25 -27.87 -0.50
CA THR A 132 1.54 -27.45 -1.07
C THR A 132 2.26 -26.47 -0.14
N ASP A 133 3.59 -26.35 -0.31
CA ASP A 133 4.39 -25.38 0.46
C ASP A 133 3.92 -23.94 0.17
N PRO A 134 3.89 -23.04 1.16
CA PRO A 134 3.48 -21.67 0.95
C PRO A 134 4.49 -20.92 0.07
N HIS A 135 4.10 -20.61 -1.17
CA HIS A 135 4.88 -19.85 -2.13
C HIS A 135 4.01 -18.81 -2.84
N GLY A 136 4.63 -17.78 -3.42
CA GLY A 136 3.92 -16.77 -4.18
C GLY A 136 3.52 -17.33 -5.54
N ILE A 137 2.25 -17.19 -5.92
CA ILE A 137 1.74 -17.60 -7.24
C ILE A 137 1.12 -16.42 -7.96
N TYR A 138 1.24 -16.40 -9.29
CA TYR A 138 0.51 -15.47 -10.13
C TYR A 138 0.01 -16.18 -11.39
N GLY A 139 -1.14 -15.77 -11.87
CA GLY A 139 -1.80 -16.46 -12.97
C GLY A 139 -3.04 -15.75 -13.47
N GLU A 140 -3.85 -16.50 -14.19
CA GLU A 140 -5.11 -16.08 -14.76
C GLU A 140 -6.24 -16.76 -13.97
N ALA A 141 -7.26 -15.99 -13.63
CA ALA A 141 -8.47 -16.50 -13.01
C ALA A 141 -9.68 -15.81 -13.64
N THR A 142 -10.76 -16.56 -13.81
CA THR A 142 -12.05 -15.98 -14.21
C THR A 142 -12.66 -15.19 -13.06
N ALA A 143 -13.57 -14.26 -13.36
CA ALA A 143 -14.26 -13.47 -12.34
C ALA A 143 -15.01 -14.35 -11.33
N THR A 144 -15.62 -15.43 -11.80
CA THR A 144 -16.33 -16.42 -10.95
C THR A 144 -15.39 -17.18 -10.03
N GLU A 145 -14.19 -17.53 -10.49
CA GLU A 145 -13.19 -18.19 -9.66
C GLU A 145 -12.63 -17.24 -8.60
N ALA A 146 -12.36 -15.99 -8.98
CA ALA A 146 -11.89 -14.97 -8.03
C ALA A 146 -12.92 -14.71 -6.91
N GLU A 147 -14.22 -14.69 -7.24
CA GLU A 147 -15.30 -14.58 -6.25
C GLU A 147 -15.34 -15.80 -5.32
N ALA A 148 -15.28 -17.02 -5.86
CA ALA A 148 -15.27 -18.25 -5.06
C ALA A 148 -14.08 -18.28 -4.09
N LEU A 149 -12.90 -17.88 -4.55
CA LEU A 149 -11.70 -17.82 -3.71
C LEU A 149 -11.85 -16.79 -2.57
N ALA A 150 -12.49 -15.65 -2.84
CA ALA A 150 -12.77 -14.66 -1.80
C ALA A 150 -13.79 -15.18 -0.76
N GLU A 151 -14.81 -15.94 -1.18
CA GLU A 151 -15.76 -16.60 -0.28
C GLU A 151 -15.08 -17.68 0.59
N GLU A 152 -14.10 -18.39 0.04
CA GLU A 152 -13.27 -19.38 0.74
C GLU A 152 -12.26 -18.73 1.71
N GLY A 153 -12.10 -17.39 1.68
CA GLY A 153 -11.17 -16.65 2.55
C GLY A 153 -9.74 -16.57 2.01
N ILE A 154 -9.56 -16.70 0.69
CA ILE A 154 -8.27 -16.60 0.02
C ILE A 154 -8.10 -15.16 -0.50
N ASP A 155 -7.15 -14.42 0.08
CA ASP A 155 -6.85 -13.03 -0.31
C ASP A 155 -6.16 -12.97 -1.67
N ILE A 156 -6.85 -12.44 -2.69
CA ILE A 156 -6.34 -12.30 -4.06
C ILE A 156 -6.41 -10.84 -4.51
N GLY A 157 -5.34 -10.38 -5.16
CA GLY A 157 -5.27 -9.06 -5.79
C GLY A 157 -5.24 -9.17 -7.31
N VAL A 158 -6.07 -8.39 -8.00
CA VAL A 158 -6.03 -8.26 -9.46
C VAL A 158 -5.08 -7.13 -9.84
N LEU A 159 -3.95 -7.47 -10.47
CA LEU A 159 -2.98 -6.49 -10.91
C LEU A 159 -3.21 -6.10 -12.38
N PRO A 160 -3.31 -4.79 -12.72
CA PRO A 160 -3.48 -4.36 -14.10
C PRO A 160 -2.22 -4.63 -14.92
N TRP A 161 -2.34 -5.50 -15.92
CA TRP A 161 -1.24 -5.82 -16.83
C TRP A 161 -1.12 -4.74 -17.92
N LEU A 162 -0.18 -3.82 -17.72
CA LEU A 162 0.16 -2.82 -18.73
C LEU A 162 0.95 -3.47 -19.88
N PRO A 163 0.64 -3.13 -21.15
CA PRO A 163 1.44 -3.55 -22.28
C PRO A 163 2.89 -3.06 -22.13
N ARG A 164 3.86 -3.87 -22.59
CA ARG A 164 5.27 -3.47 -22.61
C ARG A 164 5.39 -2.26 -23.55
N SER A 165 6.02 -1.18 -23.10
CA SER A 165 6.14 0.07 -23.86
C SER A 165 7.26 0.02 -24.92
N ASP A 166 7.43 -1.12 -25.58
CA ASP A 166 8.37 -1.31 -26.68
C ASP A 166 7.54 -1.47 -27.97
N SER A 167 7.02 -0.35 -28.48
CA SER A 167 6.47 -0.16 -29.82
C SER A 167 6.56 1.29 -30.22
#